data_AF-A0AAD5I9M5-F1
#
_entry.id   AF-A0AAD5I9M5-F1
#
_cell.length_a   1.000
_cell.length_b   1.000
_cell.length_c   1.000
_cell.angle_alpha   90.00
_cell.angle_beta   90.00
_cell.angle_gamma   90.00
#
_symmetry.space_group_name_H-M   'P 1'
#
loop_
_entity.id
_entity.type
_entity.pdbx_description
1 polymer ?
#
loop_
_entity_poly.entity_id
_entity_poly.type
_entity_poly.pdbx_seq_one_letter_code
_entity_poly.pdbx_strand_id
1 'polypeptide(L)'
;MSTLGSFVPDFEFSSAAETKKCSSNESLLQAIDSELKRIGHVEETPSEFTFELNRDFNKGGRAYVELTKEFQGELVRLASGYIFVPQSQRFEFEDFTVTISKHGGSRLQFDCSYTLDGISISNITVVDGDQYLEFELNVDENKNLKKALQKYLEVRGIKPSNIEFIFKCISNKDTQINLTVLKKIKNFIGQIA
;
A
#
# COMPACT_ATOMS: atom_id res chain seq x y z
N MET A 1 0.50 -90.76 -8.60
CA MET A 1 0.99 -89.54 -7.92
C MET A 1 0.48 -88.34 -8.69
N SER A 2 -0.32 -87.56 -7.99
CA SER A 2 -1.06 -86.37 -8.41
C SER A 2 -0.14 -85.15 -8.48
N THR A 3 -0.34 -84.26 -9.44
CA THR A 3 -0.50 -82.82 -9.12
C THR A 3 -1.20 -82.08 -10.26
N LEU A 4 -2.33 -81.49 -9.88
CA LEU A 4 -3.20 -80.60 -10.63
C LEU A 4 -2.52 -79.21 -10.63
N GLY A 5 -2.11 -78.69 -11.79
CA GLY A 5 -1.63 -77.32 -11.91
C GLY A 5 -2.80 -76.37 -12.12
N SER A 6 -3.08 -75.53 -11.13
CA SER A 6 -4.22 -74.62 -11.09
C SER A 6 -4.17 -73.50 -12.13
N PHE A 7 -5.30 -73.24 -12.77
CA PHE A 7 -5.57 -71.99 -13.48
C PHE A 7 -5.51 -70.81 -12.50
N VAL A 8 -4.73 -69.78 -12.84
CA VAL A 8 -4.79 -68.46 -12.21
C VAL A 8 -5.22 -67.47 -13.30
N PRO A 9 -6.35 -66.78 -13.17
CA PRO A 9 -6.66 -65.66 -14.04
C PRO A 9 -5.90 -64.43 -13.56
N ASP A 10 -5.00 -63.90 -14.39
CA ASP A 10 -4.44 -62.56 -14.19
C ASP A 10 -5.55 -61.53 -14.37
N PHE A 11 -6.06 -61.02 -13.26
CA PHE A 11 -6.84 -59.79 -13.26
C PHE A 11 -5.87 -58.62 -13.41
N GLU A 12 -5.67 -58.15 -14.65
CA GLU A 12 -5.12 -56.82 -14.88
C GLU A 12 -6.16 -55.76 -14.49
N PHE A 13 -6.22 -55.47 -13.19
CA PHE A 13 -6.76 -54.20 -12.71
C PHE A 13 -5.59 -53.23 -12.53
N SER A 14 -5.44 -52.28 -13.46
CA SER A 14 -4.95 -50.96 -13.06
C SER A 14 -5.37 -49.86 -14.01
N SER A 15 -6.03 -48.90 -13.36
CA SER A 15 -6.62 -47.67 -13.83
C SER A 15 -5.72 -46.85 -14.74
N ALA A 16 -6.22 -46.57 -15.95
CA ALA A 16 -5.94 -45.29 -16.57
C ALA A 16 -6.53 -44.21 -15.66
N ALA A 17 -5.70 -43.58 -14.84
CA ALA A 17 -6.03 -42.29 -14.26
C ALA A 17 -6.04 -41.28 -15.41
N GLU A 18 -7.14 -41.22 -16.15
CA GLU A 18 -7.48 -40.00 -16.89
C GLU A 18 -7.48 -38.89 -15.84
N THR A 19 -6.56 -37.93 -16.00
CA THR A 19 -6.57 -36.66 -15.27
C THR A 19 -7.86 -35.94 -15.67
N LYS A 20 -8.95 -36.35 -15.03
CA LYS A 20 -10.26 -35.72 -15.15
C LYS A 20 -10.05 -34.31 -14.65
N LYS A 21 -9.99 -33.35 -15.58
CA LYS A 21 -9.89 -31.91 -15.31
C LYS A 21 -10.93 -31.60 -14.23
N CYS A 22 -10.47 -31.44 -12.99
CA CYS A 22 -11.37 -31.41 -11.85
C CYS A 22 -12.20 -30.13 -11.99
N SER A 23 -13.53 -30.21 -12.05
CA SER A 23 -14.40 -29.04 -12.29
C SER A 23 -14.22 -27.94 -11.23
N SER A 24 -13.71 -28.31 -10.05
CA SER A 24 -13.29 -27.41 -8.98
C SER A 24 -12.10 -26.51 -9.38
N ASN A 25 -11.13 -27.04 -10.14
CA ASN A 25 -9.94 -26.28 -10.57
C ASN A 25 -10.33 -25.19 -11.56
N GLU A 26 -11.24 -25.49 -12.49
CA GLU A 26 -11.74 -24.54 -13.48
C GLU A 26 -12.55 -23.41 -12.82
N SER A 27 -13.41 -23.76 -11.85
CA SER A 27 -14.17 -22.79 -11.06
C SER A 27 -13.26 -21.86 -10.24
N LEU A 28 -12.19 -22.41 -9.64
CA LEU A 28 -11.22 -21.62 -8.88
C LEU A 28 -10.36 -20.72 -9.79
N LEU A 29 -9.93 -21.22 -10.95
CA LEU A 29 -9.20 -20.41 -11.94
C LEU A 29 -10.04 -19.23 -12.44
N GLN A 30 -11.34 -19.45 -12.70
CA GLN A 30 -12.27 -18.39 -13.11
C GLN A 30 -12.47 -17.34 -12.00
N ALA A 31 -12.58 -17.77 -10.75
CA ALA A 31 -12.67 -16.86 -9.60
C ALA A 31 -11.39 -16.01 -9.46
N ILE A 32 -10.21 -16.64 -9.60
CA ILE A 32 -8.92 -15.94 -9.58
C ILE A 32 -8.84 -14.92 -10.72
N ASP A 33 -9.23 -15.27 -11.95
CA ASP A 33 -9.18 -14.34 -13.09
C ASP A 33 -10.14 -13.16 -12.95
N SER A 34 -11.31 -13.39 -12.35
CA SER A 34 -12.27 -12.32 -12.02
C SER A 34 -11.70 -11.35 -10.98
N GLU A 35 -11.00 -11.89 -9.97
CA GLU A 35 -10.27 -11.08 -8.99
C GLU A 35 -9.11 -10.31 -9.63
N LEU A 36 -8.25 -10.95 -10.43
CA LEU A 36 -7.15 -10.27 -11.13
C LEU A 36 -7.63 -9.10 -12.01
N LYS A 37 -8.77 -9.25 -12.69
CA LYS A 37 -9.38 -8.20 -13.52
C LYS A 37 -9.85 -6.99 -12.70
N ARG A 38 -10.41 -7.21 -11.51
CA ARG A 38 -10.87 -6.14 -10.60
C ARG A 38 -9.72 -5.26 -10.10
N ILE A 39 -8.53 -5.84 -10.00
CA ILE A 39 -7.38 -5.23 -9.34
C ILE A 39 -6.49 -4.39 -10.30
N GLY A 40 -6.59 -4.61 -11.62
CA GLY A 40 -5.67 -4.05 -12.62
C GLY A 40 -5.75 -2.54 -12.89
N HIS A 41 -6.57 -1.76 -12.18
CA HIS A 41 -6.66 -0.31 -12.37
C HIS A 41 -5.54 0.39 -11.59
N VAL A 42 -4.41 0.64 -12.24
CA VAL A 42 -3.29 1.42 -11.68
C VAL A 42 -3.58 2.90 -11.90
N GLU A 43 -3.54 3.67 -10.82
CA GLU A 43 -3.88 5.07 -10.82
C GLU A 43 -2.68 5.94 -11.20
N GLU A 44 -2.93 6.93 -12.05
CA GLU A 44 -1.88 7.81 -12.58
C GLU A 44 -1.31 8.70 -11.47
N THR A 45 0.02 8.72 -11.38
CA THR A 45 0.76 9.59 -10.46
C THR A 45 0.42 11.06 -10.73
N PRO A 46 0.22 11.90 -9.69
CA PRO A 46 0.06 13.34 -9.89
C PRO A 46 1.29 13.88 -10.63
N SER A 47 1.10 14.44 -11.83
CA SER A 47 2.19 14.80 -12.75
C SER A 47 3.21 15.80 -12.21
N GLU A 48 2.86 16.54 -11.16
CA GLU A 48 3.70 17.56 -10.51
C GLU A 48 4.65 16.99 -9.44
N PHE A 49 4.50 15.72 -9.05
CA PHE A 49 5.28 15.12 -7.97
C PHE A 49 6.13 13.96 -8.48
N THR A 50 7.36 13.88 -7.98
CA THR A 50 8.14 12.64 -7.95
C THR A 50 7.57 11.76 -6.84
N PHE A 51 7.44 10.47 -7.11
CA PHE A 51 6.80 9.51 -6.22
C PHE A 51 7.74 8.37 -5.88
N GLU A 52 7.93 8.14 -4.58
CA GLU A 52 8.61 6.97 -4.05
C GLU A 52 7.67 6.19 -3.13
N LEU A 53 7.68 4.86 -3.30
CA LEU A 53 6.85 3.95 -2.52
C LEU A 53 7.73 2.85 -1.95
N ASN A 54 7.86 2.83 -0.63
CA ASN A 54 8.56 1.77 0.06
C ASN A 54 7.57 0.84 0.75
N ARG A 55 7.73 -0.43 0.46
CA ARG A 55 6.82 -1.50 0.83
C ARG A 55 7.49 -2.58 1.66
N ASP A 56 8.61 -2.30 2.31
CA ASP A 56 9.31 -3.29 3.12
C ASP A 56 8.66 -3.49 4.50
N PHE A 57 7.64 -4.37 4.54
CA PHE A 57 6.98 -4.75 5.79
C PHE A 57 7.88 -5.57 6.74
N ASN A 58 9.03 -6.08 6.27
CA ASN A 58 9.95 -6.80 7.13
C ASN A 58 10.63 -5.85 8.13
N LYS A 59 10.66 -4.55 7.84
CA LYS A 59 11.09 -3.50 8.76
C LYS A 59 9.91 -2.98 9.58
N GLY A 60 9.45 -3.80 10.53
CA GLY A 60 8.50 -3.36 11.55
C GLY A 60 7.05 -3.16 11.08
N GLY A 61 6.64 -3.82 9.99
CA GLY A 61 5.24 -3.83 9.55
C GLY A 61 4.74 -2.51 8.96
N ARG A 62 5.65 -1.62 8.54
CA ARG A 62 5.29 -0.32 7.96
C ARG A 62 5.46 -0.30 6.44
N ALA A 63 4.53 0.36 5.75
CA ALA A 63 4.73 0.83 4.39
C ALA A 63 4.74 2.36 4.43
N TYR A 64 5.59 3.00 3.63
CA TYR A 64 5.58 4.46 3.50
C TYR A 64 5.52 4.87 2.03
N VAL A 65 4.79 5.95 1.78
CA VAL A 65 4.78 6.64 0.49
C VAL A 65 5.33 8.03 0.71
N GLU A 66 6.11 8.47 -0.26
CA GLU A 66 6.67 9.80 -0.30
C GLU A 66 6.38 10.45 -1.66
N LEU A 67 5.87 11.67 -1.62
CA LEU A 67 5.71 12.56 -2.76
C LEU A 67 6.66 13.74 -2.57
N THR A 68 7.50 14.01 -3.56
CA THR A 68 8.43 15.15 -3.53
C THR A 68 8.27 16.04 -4.76
N LYS A 69 8.46 17.34 -4.59
CA LYS A 69 8.59 18.28 -5.69
C LYS A 69 9.38 19.52 -5.29
N GLU A 70 9.88 20.24 -6.28
CA GLU A 70 10.46 21.56 -6.08
C GLU A 70 9.40 22.66 -6.26
N PHE A 71 9.45 23.67 -5.40
CA PHE A 71 8.63 24.86 -5.49
C PHE A 71 9.47 26.08 -5.14
N GLN A 72 9.78 26.93 -6.13
CA GLN A 72 10.51 28.19 -5.93
C GLN A 72 11.83 28.06 -5.13
N GLY A 73 12.59 26.97 -5.34
CA GLY A 73 13.83 26.70 -4.61
C GLY A 73 13.63 26.08 -3.21
N GLU A 74 12.41 25.64 -2.90
CA GLU A 74 12.10 24.83 -1.73
C GLU A 74 11.80 23.39 -2.17
N LEU A 75 12.33 22.40 -1.42
CA LEU A 75 11.94 21.01 -1.57
C LEU A 75 10.71 20.75 -0.70
N VAL A 76 9.58 20.44 -1.36
CA VAL A 76 8.33 20.05 -0.73
C VAL A 76 8.27 18.54 -0.70
N ARG A 77 8.14 17.96 0.50
CA ARG A 77 8.01 16.52 0.73
C ARG A 77 6.73 16.25 1.50
N LEU A 78 5.94 15.31 1.02
CA LEU A 78 4.75 14.81 1.69
C LEU A 78 4.93 13.32 1.88
N ALA A 79 4.94 12.86 3.13
CA ALA A 79 5.15 11.47 3.47
C ALA A 79 4.05 10.97 4.41
N SER A 80 3.61 9.74 4.20
CA SER A 80 2.67 9.06 5.08
C SER A 80 2.93 7.56 5.05
N GLY A 81 2.41 6.87 6.06
CA GLY A 81 2.58 5.43 6.20
C GLY A 81 1.30 4.69 6.52
N TYR A 82 1.42 3.37 6.48
CA TYR A 82 0.50 2.46 7.12
C TYR A 82 1.26 1.60 8.10
N ILE A 83 0.64 1.35 9.25
CA ILE A 83 1.15 0.42 10.24
C ILE A 83 0.19 -0.77 10.37
N PHE A 84 0.76 -1.98 10.38
CA PHE A 84 0.00 -3.15 10.79
C PHE A 84 -0.19 -3.12 12.30
N VAL A 85 -1.44 -3.09 12.75
CA VAL A 85 -1.81 -3.12 14.16
C VAL A 85 -2.17 -4.57 14.54
N PRO A 86 -1.30 -5.28 15.31
CA PRO A 86 -1.50 -6.70 15.57
C PRO A 86 -2.79 -7.00 16.35
N GLN A 87 -3.21 -6.08 17.24
CA GLN A 87 -4.39 -6.26 18.08
C GLN A 87 -5.69 -6.26 17.25
N SER A 88 -5.78 -5.38 16.25
CA SER A 88 -6.95 -5.27 15.37
C SER A 88 -6.83 -6.16 14.13
N GLN A 89 -5.65 -6.73 13.87
CA GLN A 89 -5.29 -7.45 12.64
C GLN A 89 -5.59 -6.63 11.38
N ARG A 90 -5.41 -5.31 11.46
CA ARG A 90 -5.71 -4.37 10.38
C ARG A 90 -4.56 -3.42 10.14
N PHE A 91 -4.52 -2.89 8.94
CA PHE A 91 -3.63 -1.80 8.57
C PHE A 91 -4.32 -0.47 8.89
N GLU A 92 -3.65 0.37 9.65
CA GLU A 92 -4.13 1.71 10.01
C GLU A 92 -3.29 2.77 9.29
N PHE A 93 -3.96 3.78 8.73
CA PHE A 93 -3.33 4.91 8.08
C PHE A 93 -2.71 5.80 9.16
N GLU A 94 -1.42 6.09 9.03
CA GLU A 94 -0.74 7.05 9.90
C GLU A 94 -1.06 8.47 9.43
N ASP A 95 -1.14 9.40 10.37
CA ASP A 95 -1.07 10.83 10.05
C ASP A 95 0.14 11.10 9.13
N PHE A 96 0.03 12.16 8.33
CA PHE A 96 1.03 12.46 7.32
C PHE A 96 1.86 13.68 7.70
N THR A 97 3.09 13.66 7.22
CA THR A 97 4.05 14.72 7.48
C THR A 97 4.31 15.49 6.20
N VAL A 98 4.21 16.82 6.27
CA VAL A 98 4.69 17.71 5.21
C VAL A 98 5.99 18.34 5.67
N THR A 99 7.03 18.24 4.86
CA THR A 99 8.33 18.88 5.10
C THR A 99 8.64 19.86 3.98
N ILE A 100 8.97 21.10 4.35
CA ILE A 100 9.43 22.14 3.44
C ILE A 100 10.88 22.47 3.79
N SER A 101 11.81 22.14 2.90
CA SER A 101 13.25 22.33 3.11
C SER A 101 13.78 23.43 2.19
N LYS A 102 14.63 24.30 2.73
CA LYS A 102 15.34 25.34 1.95
C LYS A 102 16.78 24.93 1.67
N HIS A 103 17.41 25.53 0.66
CA HIS A 103 18.81 25.27 0.28
C HIS A 103 19.87 25.61 1.36
N GLY A 104 19.49 26.03 2.57
CA GLY A 104 20.38 26.30 3.70
C GLY A 104 20.34 25.25 4.82
N GLY A 105 19.62 24.14 4.65
CA GLY A 105 19.50 23.07 5.65
C GLY A 105 18.37 23.26 6.67
N SER A 106 17.83 24.47 6.82
CA SER A 106 16.63 24.70 7.63
C SER A 106 15.39 24.10 6.96
N ARG A 107 14.51 23.50 7.77
CA ARG A 107 13.25 22.91 7.31
C ARG A 107 12.11 23.14 8.29
N LEU A 108 10.91 23.27 7.73
CA LEU A 108 9.65 23.24 8.47
C LEU A 108 9.01 21.88 8.28
N GLN A 109 8.62 21.25 9.37
CA GLN A 109 7.84 20.03 9.37
C GLN A 109 6.45 20.31 9.96
N PHE A 110 5.43 19.78 9.31
CA PHE A 110 4.04 19.88 9.73
C PHE A 110 3.51 18.47 9.91
N ASP A 111 3.03 18.17 11.11
CA ASP A 111 2.27 16.96 11.35
C ASP A 111 0.80 17.25 11.06
N CYS A 112 0.23 16.45 10.18
CA CYS A 112 -1.04 16.73 9.54
C CYS A 112 -1.95 15.49 9.55
N SER A 113 -3.24 15.75 9.65
CA SER A 113 -4.28 14.73 9.52
C SER A 113 -5.27 15.11 8.41
N TYR A 114 -5.98 14.11 7.90
CA TYR A 114 -7.01 14.29 6.88
C TYR A 114 -8.39 14.09 7.49
N THR A 115 -9.21 15.14 7.46
CA THR A 115 -10.58 15.13 7.99
C THR A 115 -11.57 15.47 6.87
N LEU A 116 -12.88 15.44 7.18
CA LEU A 116 -13.93 15.87 6.24
C LEU A 116 -13.79 17.34 5.82
N ASP A 117 -13.16 18.16 6.66
CA ASP A 117 -12.92 19.58 6.39
C ASP A 117 -11.61 19.81 5.62
N GLY A 118 -10.91 18.74 5.24
CA GLY A 118 -9.66 18.77 4.49
C GLY A 118 -8.43 18.48 5.36
N ILE A 119 -7.32 19.17 5.06
CA ILE A 119 -6.04 18.95 5.74
C ILE A 119 -5.99 19.77 7.03
N SER A 120 -5.79 19.11 8.16
CA SER A 120 -5.61 19.73 9.47
C SER A 120 -4.15 19.64 9.92
N ILE A 121 -3.66 20.68 10.59
CA ILE A 121 -2.29 20.73 11.14
C ILE A 121 -2.38 20.64 12.67
N SER A 122 -1.71 19.65 13.26
CA SER A 122 -1.65 19.42 14.70
C SER A 122 -0.41 20.07 15.31
N ASN A 123 0.74 19.93 14.66
CA ASN A 123 2.03 20.32 15.20
C ASN A 123 2.96 20.88 14.12
N ILE A 124 3.86 21.78 14.51
CA ILE A 124 4.89 22.33 13.65
C ILE A 124 6.25 22.13 14.32
N THR A 125 7.20 21.60 13.56
CA THR A 125 8.59 21.50 14.00
C THR A 125 9.47 22.34 13.09
N VAL A 126 10.22 23.27 13.68
CA VAL A 126 11.28 24.02 13.00
C VAL A 126 12.59 23.31 13.28
N VAL A 127 13.31 22.96 12.21
CA VAL A 127 14.66 22.40 12.31
C VAL A 127 15.63 23.37 11.67
N ASP A 128 16.63 23.80 12.42
CA ASP A 128 17.69 24.70 11.96
C ASP A 128 19.04 24.27 12.53
N GLY A 129 19.88 23.67 11.69
CA GLY A 129 21.08 22.97 12.14
C GLY A 129 20.74 21.84 13.12
N ASP A 130 21.28 21.94 14.35
CA ASP A 130 21.03 20.99 15.44
C ASP A 130 19.84 21.38 16.34
N GLN A 131 19.18 22.51 16.07
CA GLN A 131 18.04 22.97 16.86
C GLN A 131 16.73 22.37 16.34
N TYR A 132 15.90 21.90 17.28
CA TYR A 132 14.57 21.35 17.05
C TYR A 132 13.57 22.08 17.95
N LEU A 133 12.71 22.91 17.36
CA LEU A 133 11.70 23.67 18.07
C LEU A 133 10.31 23.18 17.65
N GLU A 134 9.57 22.66 18.60
CA GLU A 134 8.22 22.13 18.38
C GLU A 134 7.17 23.12 18.90
N PHE A 135 6.10 23.29 18.13
CA PHE A 135 4.99 24.17 18.47
C PHE A 135 3.65 23.48 18.20
N GLU A 136 3.00 23.08 19.29
CA GLU A 136 1.69 22.44 19.24
C GLU A 136 0.60 23.48 18.94
N LEU A 137 -0.21 23.22 17.92
CA LEU A 137 -1.27 24.13 17.51
C LEU A 137 -2.61 23.72 18.16
N ASN A 138 -2.98 24.37 19.25
CA ASN A 138 -4.32 24.24 19.82
C ASN A 138 -5.42 24.73 18.84
N VAL A 139 -6.55 24.01 18.77
CA VAL A 139 -7.68 24.24 17.83
C VAL A 139 -8.36 25.59 18.06
N ASP A 140 -8.55 26.00 19.31
CA ASP A 140 -9.33 27.21 19.62
C ASP A 140 -8.49 28.48 19.66
N GLU A 141 -7.24 28.39 20.12
CA GLU A 141 -6.38 29.56 20.33
C GLU A 141 -5.73 30.05 19.03
N ASN A 142 -5.39 29.14 18.11
CA ASN A 142 -4.55 29.43 16.95
C ASN A 142 -5.30 29.42 15.61
N LYS A 143 -6.62 29.64 15.60
CA LYS A 143 -7.47 29.48 14.41
C LYS A 143 -6.99 30.27 13.17
N ASN A 144 -6.57 31.52 13.34
CA ASN A 144 -6.08 32.34 12.23
C ASN A 144 -4.72 31.87 11.71
N LEU A 145 -3.82 31.47 12.61
CA LEU A 145 -2.52 30.92 12.26
C LEU A 145 -2.66 29.60 11.51
N LYS A 146 -3.53 28.69 11.99
CA LYS A 146 -3.84 27.41 11.30
C LYS A 146 -4.30 27.64 9.85
N LYS A 147 -5.23 28.58 9.63
CA LYS A 147 -5.70 28.93 8.28
C LYS A 147 -4.59 29.48 7.39
N ALA A 148 -3.72 30.33 7.93
CA ALA A 148 -2.59 30.89 7.18
C ALA A 148 -1.58 29.79 6.79
N LEU A 149 -1.31 28.85 7.70
CA LEU A 149 -0.41 27.72 7.45
C LEU A 149 -1.00 26.71 6.46
N GLN A 150 -2.31 26.43 6.53
CA GLN A 150 -2.99 25.62 5.51
C GLN A 150 -2.83 26.25 4.12
N LYS A 151 -3.12 27.55 3.99
CA LYS A 151 -2.92 28.28 2.73
C LYS A 151 -1.47 28.26 2.25
N TYR A 152 -0.51 28.31 3.19
CA TYR A 152 0.92 28.21 2.89
C TYR A 152 1.28 26.85 2.26
N LEU A 153 0.66 25.75 2.72
CA LEU A 153 0.82 24.41 2.13
C LEU A 153 0.07 24.28 0.78
N GLU A 154 -1.14 24.84 0.68
CA GLU A 154 -1.94 24.83 -0.55
C GLU A 154 -1.24 25.51 -1.73
N VAL A 155 -0.60 26.67 -1.51
CA VAL A 155 0.17 27.39 -2.53
C VAL A 155 1.36 26.57 -3.02
N ARG A 156 1.91 25.70 -2.15
CA ARG A 156 2.94 24.71 -2.51
C ARG A 156 2.36 23.46 -3.16
N GLY A 157 1.07 23.45 -3.47
CA GLY A 157 0.37 22.37 -4.16
C GLY A 157 0.13 21.13 -3.32
N ILE A 158 0.13 21.25 -1.98
CA ILE A 158 -0.40 20.22 -1.11
C ILE A 158 -1.93 20.32 -1.13
N LYS A 159 -2.59 19.27 -1.61
CA LYS A 159 -4.04 19.21 -1.78
C LYS A 159 -4.58 17.89 -1.22
N PRO A 160 -5.86 17.85 -0.83
CA PRO A 160 -6.55 16.59 -0.48
C PRO A 160 -6.32 15.45 -1.46
N SER A 161 -6.30 15.72 -2.76
CA SER A 161 -6.06 14.71 -3.81
C SER A 161 -4.68 14.05 -3.72
N ASN A 162 -3.66 14.73 -3.19
CA ASN A 162 -2.36 14.10 -2.94
C ASN A 162 -2.46 13.04 -1.83
N ILE A 163 -3.24 13.32 -0.78
CA ILE A 163 -3.45 12.40 0.34
C ILE A 163 -4.28 11.20 -0.12
N GLU A 164 -5.34 11.44 -0.90
CA GLU A 164 -6.14 10.37 -1.50
C GLU A 164 -5.29 9.47 -2.41
N PHE A 165 -4.41 10.05 -3.22
CA PHE A 165 -3.48 9.28 -4.04
C PHE A 165 -2.54 8.40 -3.17
N ILE A 166 -2.01 8.94 -2.07
CA ILE A 166 -1.18 8.16 -1.14
C ILE A 166 -2.00 7.01 -0.53
N PHE A 167 -3.21 7.31 -0.03
CA PHE A 167 -4.12 6.31 0.53
C PHE A 167 -4.38 5.18 -0.47
N LYS A 168 -4.66 5.53 -1.73
CA LYS A 168 -4.89 4.56 -2.79
C LYS A 168 -3.61 3.80 -3.16
N CYS A 169 -2.45 4.43 -3.23
CA CYS A 169 -1.17 3.76 -3.49
C CYS A 169 -0.83 2.72 -2.43
N ILE A 170 -1.12 3.01 -1.16
CA ILE A 170 -0.86 2.09 -0.06
C ILE A 170 -1.94 1.01 0.01
N SER A 171 -3.23 1.37 -0.11
CA SER A 171 -4.34 0.40 -0.18
C SER A 171 -4.22 -0.56 -1.37
N ASN A 172 -3.67 -0.09 -2.49
CA ASN A 172 -3.43 -0.92 -3.68
C ASN A 172 -2.37 -2.02 -3.44
N LYS A 173 -1.70 -2.03 -2.27
CA LYS A 173 -0.74 -3.07 -1.90
C LYS A 173 -1.42 -4.36 -1.46
N ASP A 174 -2.55 -4.32 -0.75
CA ASP A 174 -3.36 -5.53 -0.53
C ASP A 174 -3.74 -6.12 -1.87
N THR A 175 -4.11 -5.26 -2.81
CA THR A 175 -4.44 -5.65 -4.16
C THR A 175 -3.24 -6.19 -4.94
N GLN A 176 -2.03 -5.61 -4.87
CA GLN A 176 -0.84 -6.14 -5.55
C GLN A 176 -0.18 -7.37 -4.88
N ILE A 177 -0.22 -7.47 -3.55
CA ILE A 177 0.17 -8.69 -2.83
C ILE A 177 -0.81 -9.80 -3.17
N ASN A 178 -2.12 -9.50 -3.17
CA ASN A 178 -3.15 -10.41 -3.66
C ASN A 178 -2.88 -10.76 -5.13
N LEU A 179 -2.52 -9.82 -6.02
CA LEU A 179 -2.15 -10.15 -7.40
C LEU A 179 -0.98 -11.15 -7.45
N THR A 180 0.07 -10.94 -6.66
CA THR A 180 1.26 -11.80 -6.66
C THR A 180 0.93 -13.20 -6.13
N VAL A 181 0.17 -13.27 -5.04
CA VAL A 181 -0.29 -14.53 -4.43
C VAL A 181 -1.28 -15.25 -5.36
N LEU A 182 -2.29 -14.55 -5.88
CA LEU A 182 -3.27 -15.08 -6.84
C LEU A 182 -2.60 -15.58 -8.12
N LYS A 183 -1.58 -14.89 -8.65
CA LYS A 183 -0.77 -15.38 -9.79
C LYS A 183 -0.01 -16.65 -9.43
N LYS A 184 0.58 -16.75 -8.23
CA LYS A 184 1.26 -17.97 -7.77
C LYS A 184 0.29 -19.13 -7.57
N ILE A 185 -0.88 -18.89 -6.98
CA ILE A 185 -1.95 -19.89 -6.81
C ILE A 185 -2.47 -20.34 -8.18
N LYS A 186 -2.73 -19.41 -9.11
CA LYS A 186 -3.13 -19.71 -10.49
C LYS A 186 -2.11 -20.61 -11.18
N ASN A 187 -0.82 -20.28 -11.08
CA ASN A 187 0.25 -21.08 -11.67
C ASN A 187 0.33 -22.48 -11.02
N PHE A 188 0.19 -22.57 -9.70
CA PHE A 188 0.20 -23.85 -8.98
C PHE A 188 -0.95 -24.77 -9.43
N ILE A 189 -2.17 -24.24 -9.55
CA ILE A 189 -3.35 -25.00 -10.00
C ILE A 189 -3.24 -25.37 -11.48
N GLY A 190 -2.74 -24.46 -12.31
CA GLY A 190 -2.54 -24.68 -13.75
C GLY A 190 -1.47 -25.73 -14.07
N GLN A 191 -0.54 -26.02 -13.14
CA GLN A 191 0.44 -27.11 -13.28
C GLN A 191 -0.15 -28.50 -13.00
N ILE A 192 -1.35 -28.59 -12.41
CA ILE A 192 -2.04 -29.85 -12.06
C ILE A 192 -3.11 -30.22 -13.10
N ALA A 193 -3.30 -29.39 -14.15
CA ALA A 193 -4.31 -29.57 -15.19
C ALA A 193 -3.74 -30.17 -16.48
#